data_AF-A0A6N6ZLA8-F1
#
_entry.id   AF-A0A6N6ZLA8-F1
#
_cell.length_a   1.000
_cell.length_b   1.000
_cell.length_c   1.000
_cell.angle_alpha   90.00
_cell.angle_beta   90.00
_cell.angle_gamma   90.00
#
_symmetry.space_group_name_H-M   'P 1'
#
loop_
_entity.id
_entity.type
_entity.pdbx_description
1 polymer ?
#
loop_
_entity_poly.entity_id
_entity_poly.type
_entity_poly.pdbx_seq_one_letter_code
_entity_poly.pdbx_strand_id
1 'polypeptide(L)'
;MSALSEGPYVDQVATIFERLGAEPQQAKTMAKQLLKRAEQLSAEQDVTPVEALQELLQKAVQGRQGFSPSEKEGQGPDSSK
;
A
#
# COMPACT_ATOMS: atom_id res chain seq x y z
N MET A 1 18.72 -6.06 -10.48
CA MET A 1 18.56 -6.39 -9.05
C MET A 1 17.85 -5.20 -8.42
N SER A 2 16.73 -5.46 -7.76
CA SER A 2 15.77 -4.44 -7.35
C SER A 2 15.92 -4.21 -5.84
N ALA A 3 16.30 -2.99 -5.45
CA ALA A 3 16.83 -2.69 -4.12
C ALA A 3 15.81 -2.81 -2.96
N LEU A 4 14.51 -2.84 -3.26
CA LEU A 4 13.46 -2.93 -2.26
C LEU A 4 13.02 -4.38 -1.96
N SER A 5 13.28 -5.32 -2.86
CA SER A 5 12.93 -6.75 -2.66
C SER A 5 13.85 -7.52 -1.71
N GLU A 6 14.88 -6.88 -1.15
CA GLU A 6 15.81 -7.48 -0.21
C GLU A 6 15.11 -7.85 1.12
N GLY A 7 15.52 -8.97 1.73
CA GLY A 7 14.95 -9.54 2.96
C GLY A 7 14.59 -8.54 4.09
N PRO A 8 15.44 -7.56 4.46
CA PRO A 8 15.14 -6.66 5.59
C PRO A 8 13.95 -5.70 5.34
N TYR A 9 13.62 -5.38 4.09
CA TYR A 9 12.47 -4.52 3.78
C TYR A 9 11.16 -5.30 3.84
N VAL A 10 11.19 -6.58 3.46
CA VAL A 10 10.04 -7.47 3.54
C VAL A 10 9.56 -7.60 4.98
N ASP A 11 10.47 -7.81 5.93
CA ASP A 11 10.09 -7.99 7.35
C ASP A 11 9.56 -6.67 7.98
N GLN A 12 10.14 -5.53 7.61
CA GLN A 12 9.65 -4.21 8.07
C GLN A 12 8.23 -3.93 7.57
N VAL A 13 7.97 -4.17 6.27
CA VAL A 13 6.64 -3.98 5.68
C VAL A 13 5.66 -5.02 6.20
N ALA A 14 6.09 -6.27 6.42
CA ALA A 14 5.26 -7.30 7.03
C ALA A 14 4.79 -6.90 8.44
N THR A 15 5.68 -6.31 9.25
CA THR A 15 5.31 -5.80 10.58
C THR A 15 4.18 -4.76 10.51
N ILE A 16 4.13 -3.94 9.46
CA ILE A 16 3.03 -2.99 9.25
C ILE A 16 1.74 -3.78 8.99
N PHE A 17 1.75 -4.77 8.10
CA PHE A 17 0.57 -5.59 7.82
C PHE A 17 0.10 -6.41 9.03
N GLU A 18 1.01 -6.90 9.87
CA GLU A 18 0.67 -7.55 11.14
C GLU A 18 -0.05 -6.58 12.09
N ARG A 19 0.43 -5.34 12.21
CA ARG A 19 -0.25 -4.28 12.98
C ARG A 19 -1.60 -3.89 12.35
N LEU A 20 -1.75 -4.10 11.05
CA LEU A 20 -3.00 -3.98 10.32
C LEU A 20 -3.91 -5.22 10.47
N GLY A 21 -3.51 -6.23 11.23
CA GLY A 21 -4.30 -7.41 11.57
C GLY A 21 -4.14 -8.59 10.62
N ALA A 22 -3.17 -8.58 9.71
CA ALA A 22 -2.82 -9.75 8.91
C ALA A 22 -2.06 -10.79 9.76
N GLU A 23 -2.30 -12.07 9.49
CA GLU A 23 -1.50 -13.16 10.07
C GLU A 23 -0.05 -13.10 9.53
N PRO A 24 0.99 -13.44 10.30
CA PRO A 24 2.40 -13.27 9.90
C PRO A 24 2.78 -13.82 8.51
N GLN A 25 2.29 -15.00 8.12
CA GLN A 25 2.59 -15.58 6.82
C GLN A 25 1.90 -14.79 5.69
N GLN A 26 0.68 -14.34 5.93
CA GLN A 26 -0.05 -13.46 5.02
C GLN A 26 0.63 -12.07 4.92
N ALA A 27 1.06 -11.50 6.04
CA ALA A 27 1.73 -10.21 6.11
C ALA A 27 3.03 -10.20 5.29
N LYS A 28 3.84 -11.25 5.38
CA LYS A 28 5.03 -11.44 4.54
C LYS A 28 4.70 -11.55 3.05
N THR A 29 3.61 -12.24 2.73
CA THR A 29 3.16 -12.36 1.33
C THR A 29 2.74 -11.02 0.76
N MET A 30 1.93 -10.26 1.52
CA MET A 30 1.51 -8.91 1.16
C MET A 30 2.70 -7.95 1.05
N ALA A 31 3.66 -8.01 1.97
CA ALA A 31 4.87 -7.21 1.91
C ALA A 31 5.67 -7.42 0.61
N LYS A 32 5.90 -8.68 0.22
CA LYS A 32 6.57 -9.00 -1.05
C LYS A 32 5.83 -8.46 -2.26
N GLN A 33 4.50 -8.60 -2.28
CA GLN A 33 3.66 -8.09 -3.36
C GLN A 33 3.70 -6.56 -3.44
N LEU A 34 3.62 -5.88 -2.30
CA LEU A 34 3.65 -4.43 -2.21
C LEU A 34 4.98 -3.85 -2.70
N LEU A 35 6.09 -4.41 -2.24
CA LEU A 35 7.44 -4.00 -2.65
C LEU A 35 7.66 -4.20 -4.15
N LYS A 36 7.24 -5.35 -4.68
CA LYS A 36 7.29 -5.61 -6.12
C LYS A 36 6.43 -4.60 -6.90
N ARG A 37 5.25 -4.25 -6.40
CA ARG A 37 4.40 -3.25 -7.06
C ARG A 37 5.01 -1.86 -6.98
N ALA A 38 5.66 -1.49 -5.88
CA ALA A 38 6.35 -0.21 -5.73
C ALA A 38 7.46 -0.05 -6.78
N GLU A 39 8.26 -1.09 -6.99
CA GLU A 39 9.30 -1.10 -8.02
C GLU A 39 8.73 -0.97 -9.43
N GLN A 40 7.66 -1.72 -9.73
CA GLN A 40 6.95 -1.58 -11.01
C GLN A 40 6.40 -0.17 -11.20
N LEU A 41 5.77 0.40 -10.18
CA LEU A 41 5.18 1.72 -10.24
C LEU A 41 6.24 2.80 -10.47
N SER A 42 7.41 2.69 -9.83
CA SER A 42 8.53 3.61 -10.05
C SER A 42 9.16 3.50 -11.44
N ALA A 43 8.96 2.38 -12.13
CA ALA A 43 9.36 2.23 -13.53
C ALA A 43 8.28 2.76 -14.49
N GLU A 44 7.00 2.70 -14.08
CA GLU A 44 5.84 3.16 -14.85
C GLU A 44 5.59 4.67 -14.72
N GLN A 45 5.93 5.25 -13.56
CA GLN A 45 5.66 6.63 -13.16
C GLN A 45 7.00 7.19 -12.69
N ASP A 46 7.35 8.42 -13.09
CA ASP A 46 8.64 9.08 -12.81
C ASP A 46 8.79 9.46 -11.32
N VAL A 47 8.74 8.46 -10.46
CA VAL A 47 8.78 8.53 -8.99
C VAL A 47 9.79 7.52 -8.48
N THR A 48 10.30 7.75 -7.29
CA THR A 48 11.23 6.80 -6.67
C THR A 48 10.50 5.56 -6.15
N PRO A 49 11.19 4.40 -6.05
CA PRO A 49 10.60 3.20 -5.44
C PRO A 49 10.08 3.42 -4.01
N VAL A 50 10.71 4.31 -3.25
CA VAL A 50 10.33 4.66 -1.88
C VAL A 50 9.03 5.47 -1.86
N GLU A 51 8.88 6.45 -2.75
CA GLU A 51 7.64 7.23 -2.90
C GLU A 51 6.48 6.33 -3.34
N ALA A 52 6.72 5.46 -4.33
CA ALA A 52 5.73 4.48 -4.77
C ALA A 52 5.29 3.53 -3.63
N LEU A 53 6.24 3.08 -2.80
CA LEU A 53 5.94 2.26 -1.62
C LEU A 53 5.10 3.02 -0.59
N GLN A 54 5.43 4.29 -0.33
CA GLN A 54 4.68 5.16 0.57
C GLN A 54 3.21 5.29 0.12
N GLU A 55 2.97 5.55 -1.16
CA GLU A 55 1.60 5.65 -1.70
C GLU A 55 0.83 4.34 -1.54
N LEU A 56 1.46 3.21 -1.83
CA LEU A 56 0.84 1.89 -1.71
C LEU A 56 0.49 1.56 -0.24
N LEU A 57 1.36 1.91 0.70
CA LEU A 57 1.09 1.77 2.13
C LEU A 57 -0.06 2.68 2.59
N GLN A 58 -0.10 3.93 2.14
CA GLN A 58 -1.20 4.84 2.43
C GLN A 58 -2.54 4.27 1.93
N LYS A 59 -2.57 3.75 0.70
CA LYS A 59 -3.76 3.10 0.14
C LYS A 59 -4.18 1.88 0.96
N ALA A 60 -3.24 1.05 1.40
CA ALA A 60 -3.55 -0.11 2.25
C ALA A 60 -4.16 0.30 3.60
N VAL A 61 -3.63 1.35 4.23
CA VAL A 61 -4.14 1.89 5.50
C VAL A 61 -5.51 2.55 5.33
N GLN A 62 -5.73 3.27 4.23
CA GLN A 62 -7.03 3.87 3.89
C GLN A 62 -8.09 2.81 3.63
N GLY A 63 -7.76 1.79 2.83
CA GLY A 63 -8.65 0.67 2.54
C GLY A 63 -9.10 -0.07 3.79
N ARG A 64 -8.21 -0.25 4.78
CA ARG A 64 -8.58 -0.83 6.08
C ARG A 64 -9.56 0.05 6.87
N GLN A 65 -9.41 1.36 6.78
CA GLN A 65 -10.28 2.33 7.47
C GLN A 65 -11.63 2.55 6.77
N GLY A 66 -11.89 1.85 5.65
CA GLY A 66 -13.11 2.02 4.86
C GLY A 66 -13.06 3.19 3.88
N PHE A 67 -11.93 3.91 3.80
CA PHE A 67 -11.72 4.92 2.77
C PHE A 67 -11.36 4.21 1.46
N SER A 68 -12.29 4.25 0.51
CA SER A 68 -12.00 3.86 -0.86
C SER A 68 -11.48 5.09 -1.62
N PRO A 69 -10.49 4.96 -2.51
CA PRO A 69 -9.97 6.11 -3.28
C PRO A 69 -11.01 6.74 -4.23
N SER A 70 -12.25 6.26 -4.24
CA SER A 70 -13.38 6.78 -5.03
C SER A 70 -14.03 8.04 -4.46
N GLU A 71 -13.58 8.58 -3.33
CA GLU A 71 -14.19 9.79 -2.72
C GLU A 71 -13.63 11.13 -3.24
N LYS A 72 -12.75 11.11 -4.25
CA LYS A 72 -12.32 12.33 -4.95
C LYS A 72 -12.98 12.48 -6.32
N GLU A 73 -14.31 12.44 -6.36
CA GLU A 73 -15.10 13.18 -7.36
C GLU A 73 -16.58 13.26 -6.90
N GLY A 74 -16.92 14.41 -6.31
CA GLY A 74 -18.27 15.00 -6.30
C GLY A 74 -19.44 14.20 -5.72
N GLN A 75 -19.76 14.40 -4.43
CA GLN A 75 -21.16 14.50 -4.01
C GLN A 75 -21.23 15.29 -2.69
N GLY A 76 -21.80 16.50 -2.77
CA GLY A 76 -22.30 17.19 -1.58
C GLY A 76 -23.42 16.37 -0.92
N PRO A 77 -23.79 16.68 0.33
CA PRO A 77 -24.78 15.90 1.06
C PRO A 77 -26.18 16.15 0.45
N ASP A 78 -26.66 15.28 -0.44
CA ASP A 78 -28.09 15.26 -0.78
C ASP A 78 -28.83 14.44 0.27
N SER A 79 -29.16 15.12 1.36
CA SER A 79 -30.27 14.73 2.20
C SER A 79 -31.55 15.18 1.51
N SER A 80 -32.18 14.30 0.75
CA SER A 80 -33.60 14.45 0.40
C SER A 80 -34.39 13.24 0.85
N LYS A 81 -35.33 13.55 1.75
CA LYS A 81 -36.39 12.72 2.31
C LYS A 81 -37.54 12.59 1.31
#